data_AF-A0A3D5WGN7-F1
#
_entry.id   AF-A0A3D5WGN7-F1
#
_cell.length_a   1.000
_cell.length_b   1.000
_cell.length_c   1.000
_cell.angle_alpha   90.00
_cell.angle_beta   90.00
_cell.angle_gamma   90.00
#
_symmetry.space_group_name_H-M   'P 1'
#
loop_
_entity.id
_entity.type
_entity.pdbx_description
1 polymer ?
#
loop_
_entity_poly.entity_id
_entity_poly.type
_entity_poly.pdbx_seq_one_letter_code
_entity_poly.pdbx_strand_id
1 'polypeptide(L)' 'MDLFEYMREQTKEQESPLASRLRPTTLEEVVGQEHIIGKGKLLYRAIK' A
#
# COMPACT_ATOMS: atom_id res chain seq x y z
N MET A 1 -0.74 25.02 1.84
CA MET A 1 -0.06 24.20 2.85
C MET A 1 0.48 25.12 3.91
N ASP A 2 -0.02 24.98 5.14
CA ASP A 2 0.59 25.65 6.29
C ASP A 2 1.86 24.89 6.76
N LEU A 3 2.64 25.51 7.64
CA LEU A 3 3.87 24.91 8.18
C LEU A 3 3.62 23.61 8.97
N PHE A 4 2.52 23.51 9.71
CA PHE A 4 2.13 22.32 10.46
C PHE A 4 1.66 21.18 9.56
N GLU A 5 0.98 21.46 8.44
CA GLU A 5 0.64 20.45 7.43
C GLU A 5 1.89 19.86 6.80
N TYR A 6 2.84 20.72 6.40
CA TYR A 6 4.11 20.28 5.85
C TYR A 6 4.87 19.37 6.82
N MET A 7 4.97 19.77 8.09
CA MET A 7 5.63 18.96 9.13
C MET A 7 4.92 17.63 9.37
N ARG A 8 3.59 17.60 9.40
CA ARG A 8 2.81 16.35 9.54
C ARG A 8 3.01 15.42 8.37
N GLU A 9 3.10 15.93 7.14
CA GLU A 9 3.38 15.10 5.97
C GLU A 9 4.76 14.45 6.03
N GLN A 10 5.77 15.18 6.55
CA GLN A 10 7.13 14.64 6.71
C GLN A 10 7.22 13.51 7.75
N THR A 11 6.44 13.55 8.84
CA THR A 11 6.48 12.52 9.91
C THR A 11 5.45 11.40 9.72
N LYS A 12 4.49 11.58 8.82
CA LYS A 12 3.32 10.70 8.63
C LYS A 12 3.67 9.23 8.52
N GLU A 13 4.70 8.88 7.75
CA GLU A 13 5.09 7.48 7.57
C GLU A 13 5.65 6.89 8.86
N GLN A 14 6.50 7.62 9.59
CA GLN A 14 7.15 7.13 10.81
C GLN A 14 6.17 6.99 11.97
N GLU A 15 5.23 7.92 12.10
CA GLU A 15 4.22 7.97 13.17
C GLU A 15 2.98 7.11 12.86
N SER A 16 2.86 6.60 11.63
CA SER A 16 1.71 5.77 11.26
C SER A 16 1.71 4.41 11.98
N PRO A 17 0.51 3.84 12.25
CA PRO A 17 0.39 2.52 12.85
C PRO A 17 1.15 1.45 12.07
N LEU A 18 1.67 0.43 12.76
CA LEU A 18 2.43 -0.66 12.13
C LEU A 18 1.69 -1.30 10.95
N ALA A 19 0.38 -1.53 11.08
CA ALA A 19 -0.44 -2.09 10.01
C ALA A 19 -0.48 -1.20 8.75
N SER A 20 -0.41 0.12 8.91
CA SER A 20 -0.33 1.05 7.78
C SER A 20 1.04 0.96 7.10
N ARG A 21 2.11 0.85 7.88
CA ARG A 21 3.49 0.73 7.37
C ARG A 21 3.76 -0.60 6.68
N LEU A 22 3.08 -1.67 7.10
CA LEU A 22 3.20 -3.01 6.50
C LEU A 22 2.22 -3.26 5.34
N ARG A 23 1.41 -2.28 4.96
CA ARG A 23 0.44 -2.46 3.88
C ARG A 23 1.19 -2.76 2.58
N PRO A 24 0.86 -3.86 1.88
CA PRO A 24 1.41 -4.17 0.56
C PRO A 24 1.23 -3.01 -0.42
N THR A 25 2.28 -2.69 -1.15
CA THR A 25 2.30 -1.65 -2.20
C THR A 25 2.20 -2.24 -3.59
N THR A 26 2.46 -3.54 -3.72
CA THR A 26 2.35 -4.31 -4.96
C THR A 26 1.45 -5.53 -4.77
N LEU A 27 0.92 -6.08 -5.86
CA LEU A 27 0.09 -7.29 -5.80
C LEU A 27 0.90 -8.51 -5.34
N GLU A 28 2.21 -8.54 -5.65
CA GLU A 28 3.13 -9.61 -5.28
C GLU A 28 3.45 -9.67 -3.77
N GLU A 29 3.26 -8.56 -3.04
CA GLU A 29 3.46 -8.48 -1.59
C GLU A 29 2.22 -8.96 -0.80
N VAL A 30 1.08 -9.13 -1.46
CA VAL A 30 -0.14 -9.60 -0.81
C VAL A 30 -0.01 -11.08 -0.48
N VAL A 31 -0.18 -11.42 0.80
CA VAL A 31 -0.15 -12.81 1.27
C VAL A 31 -1.53 -13.45 1.07
N GLY A 32 -1.57 -14.51 0.25
CA GLY A 32 -2.79 -15.25 -0.09
C GLY A 32 -3.55 -14.64 -1.27
N GLN A 33 -4.78 -15.12 -1.48
CA GLN A 33 -5.66 -14.69 -2.59
C GLN A 33 -5.08 -14.93 -4.01
N GLU A 34 -4.15 -15.88 -4.20
CA GLU A 34 -3.51 -16.10 -5.51
C GLU A 34 -4.52 -16.52 -6.60
N HIS A 35 -5.64 -17.13 -6.20
CA HIS A 35 -6.71 -17.50 -7.12
C HIS A 35 -7.42 -16.28 -7.76
N ILE A 36 -7.34 -15.10 -7.14
CA ILE A 36 -7.95 -13.83 -7.60
C ILE A 36 -6.89 -12.89 -8.19
N ILE A 37 -5.80 -12.65 -7.46
CA ILE A 37 -4.78 -11.64 -7.80
C ILE A 37 -3.49 -12.26 -8.37
N GLY A 38 -3.43 -13.56 -8.57
CA GLY A 38 -2.26 -14.21 -9.17
C GLY A 38 -2.03 -13.75 -10.61
N LYS A 39 -0.79 -13.91 -11.08
CA LYS A 39 -0.40 -13.58 -12.46
C LYS A 39 -1.35 -14.25 -13.46
N GLY A 40 -1.79 -13.47 -14.45
CA GLY A 40 -2.70 -13.93 -15.51
C GLY A 40 -4.18 -13.96 -15.11
N LYS A 41 -4.54 -13.72 -13.85
CA LYS A 41 -5.93 -13.54 -13.43
C LYS A 41 -6.48 -12.20 -13.93
N LEU A 42 -7.81 -12.11 -14.03
CA LEU A 42 -8.51 -10.93 -14.52
C LEU A 42 -8.16 -9.69 -13.70
N LEU A 43 -8.19 -9.80 -12.37
CA LEU A 43 -7.91 -8.66 -11.49
C LEU A 43 -6.44 -8.23 -11.59
N TYR A 44 -5.50 -9.18 -11.68
CA TYR A 44 -4.09 -8.87 -11.90
C TYR A 44 -3.90 -8.04 -13.18
N ARG A 45 -4.51 -8.46 -14.30
CA ARG A 45 -4.41 -7.78 -15.60
C ARG A 45 -5.08 -6.41 -15.66
N ALA A 46 -6.05 -6.14 -14.79
CA ALA A 46 -6.75 -4.86 -14.76
C ALA A 46 -6.01 -3.78 -13.95
N ILE A 47 -5.18 -4.20 -12.99
CA ILE A 47 -4.43 -3.31 -12.09
C ILE A 47 -3.02 -3.03 -12.62
N LYS A 48 -2.37 -4.03 -13.23
CA LYS A 48 -1.03 -3.92 -13.84
C LYS A 48 -1.04 -3.15 -15.15
#